data_AF-A0A0Q9A3Z7-F1
#
_entry.id   AF-A0A0Q9A3Z7-F1
#
_cell.length_a   1.000
_cell.length_b   1.000
_cell.length_c   1.000
_cell.angle_alpha   90.00
_cell.angle_beta   90.00
_cell.angle_gamma   90.00
#
_symmetry.space_group_name_H-M   'P 1'
#
loop_
_entity.id
_entity.type
_entity.pdbx_description
1 polymer ?
#
loop_
_entity_poly.entity_id
_entity_poly.type
_entity_poly.pdbx_seq_one_letter_code
_entity_poly.pdbx_strand_id
1 'polypeptide(L)'
;MINKIKYTILILFALTAFTACDNDDAVTANVDAMVAEPGDLLNQAFPLNKVRVEGKGLEGLKKITLDNKIDISFNPNYNSDKSFIFTIPFDEKLGSRFGVQPITFVTTSGSLTKNIEILQPVPTITKTTPAVATPGFPLEIEGTWFYNISSVTLAGKTLSYTVKSSSSIIVGLPANAVSGSELVITTPGGAAKKTIDFATIVLVSDFDGNGVRTEWTSYGDVESFNTSTSGGPTGNYTTLVWAGSTANGYNGSSGGGGASFLSASNTDAAKAYIDIDVSANVVGAQFAIQLNTIDGVNYGYNFKITDVNWTTKTISIADFKDNYGFGSNTAATLNPSKINEIKVGIAQGDTPNPSAIKFDNIKIRYQ
;
A
#
# COMPACT_ATOMS: atom_id res chain seq x y z
N MET A 1 53.74 49.78 95.35
CA MET A 1 55.09 49.72 94.76
C MET A 1 54.96 49.23 93.33
N ILE A 2 55.72 49.84 92.40
CA ILE A 2 55.93 49.45 90.98
C ILE A 2 54.76 49.87 90.06
N ASN A 3 54.85 51.06 89.42
CA ASN A 3 55.41 51.34 88.07
C ASN A 3 54.63 50.64 86.94
N LYS A 4 54.24 51.22 85.79
CA LYS A 4 54.18 52.56 85.15
C LYS A 4 53.73 52.23 83.70
N ILE A 5 52.95 53.10 83.03
CA ILE A 5 52.97 53.34 81.55
C ILE A 5 52.33 52.24 80.66
N LYS A 6 51.54 52.46 79.60
CA LYS A 6 50.88 53.58 78.88
C LYS A 6 49.98 52.93 77.79
N TYR A 7 49.10 53.74 77.19
CA TYR A 7 48.46 53.62 75.86
C TYR A 7 47.11 52.88 75.80
N THR A 8 45.98 53.59 75.71
CA THR A 8 45.38 54.32 74.55
C THR A 8 44.48 53.40 73.72
N ILE A 9 43.17 53.66 73.82
CA ILE A 9 42.12 53.51 72.80
C ILE A 9 42.23 52.26 71.93
N LEU A 10 41.45 51.21 72.26
CA LEU A 10 40.92 50.28 71.26
C LEU A 10 39.76 49.45 71.85
N ILE A 11 38.65 50.09 72.19
CA ILE A 11 37.38 49.39 72.49
C ILE A 11 36.28 50.06 71.67
N LEU A 12 36.36 49.92 70.34
CA LEU A 12 35.22 50.13 69.44
C LEU A 12 35.45 49.40 68.10
N PHE A 13 35.87 48.14 68.15
CA PHE A 13 36.00 47.30 66.95
C PHE A 13 35.81 45.81 67.32
N ALA A 14 34.66 45.49 67.90
CA ALA A 14 34.30 44.11 68.25
C ALA A 14 32.89 43.72 67.77
N LEU A 15 32.37 44.35 66.71
CA LEU A 15 31.03 44.04 66.19
C LEU A 15 30.89 44.00 64.66
N THR A 16 31.98 43.94 63.90
CA THR A 16 31.90 43.80 62.43
C THR A 16 32.99 42.87 61.90
N ALA A 17 32.88 41.57 62.17
CA ALA A 17 33.75 40.56 61.55
C ALA A 17 33.10 39.17 61.40
N PHE A 18 31.77 39.10 61.35
CA PHE A 18 31.07 37.88 60.89
C PHE A 18 30.15 38.23 59.72
N THR A 19 30.72 38.77 58.64
CA THR A 19 30.20 38.49 57.30
C THR A 19 31.07 37.36 56.76
N ALA A 20 30.73 36.13 57.15
CA ALA A 20 31.10 35.00 56.30
C ALA A 20 30.37 35.24 54.97
N CYS A 21 31.11 35.62 53.93
CA CYS A 21 30.64 35.34 52.58
C CYS A 21 30.54 33.81 52.52
N ASP A 22 29.33 33.28 52.66
CA ASP A 22 29.03 32.01 52.02
C ASP A 22 29.36 32.23 50.55
N ASN A 23 30.42 31.57 50.09
CA ASN A 23 30.71 31.43 48.68
C ASN A 23 29.66 30.45 48.16
N ASP A 24 28.40 30.90 48.10
CA ASP A 24 27.33 30.28 47.33
C ASP A 24 27.76 30.37 45.88
N ASP A 25 28.65 29.46 45.47
CA ASP A 25 28.93 29.22 44.07
C ASP A 25 27.57 28.90 43.44
N ALA A 26 27.01 29.89 42.74
CA ALA A 26 25.70 29.77 42.12
C ALA A 26 25.66 28.49 41.29
N VAL A 27 24.79 27.54 41.68
CA VAL A 27 24.67 26.26 40.99
C VAL A 27 24.26 26.53 39.55
N THR A 28 25.24 26.46 38.66
CA THR A 28 25.02 26.69 37.24
C THR A 28 24.36 25.44 36.65
N ALA A 29 23.24 25.62 35.96
CA ALA A 29 22.50 24.52 35.37
C ALA A 29 23.40 23.75 34.39
N ASN A 30 23.48 22.43 34.55
CA ASN A 30 24.18 21.54 33.63
C ASN A 30 23.38 20.27 33.39
N VAL A 31 23.37 19.84 32.13
CA VAL A 31 22.82 18.54 31.70
C VAL A 31 23.98 17.60 31.42
N ASP A 32 24.00 16.49 32.16
CA ASP A 32 25.00 15.42 32.05
C ASP A 32 24.58 14.40 30.98
N ALA A 33 23.30 14.04 30.95
CA ALA A 33 22.76 13.07 29.99
C ALA A 33 21.30 13.36 29.63
N MET A 34 20.94 13.00 28.40
CA MET A 34 19.55 12.83 27.97
C MET A 34 19.39 11.37 27.57
N VAL A 35 18.53 10.64 28.28
CA VAL A 35 18.32 9.20 28.06
C VAL A 35 16.90 8.97 27.55
N ALA A 36 16.78 8.43 26.33
CA ALA A 36 15.48 8.17 25.71
C ALA A 36 14.99 6.75 25.97
N GLU A 37 13.70 6.61 26.26
CA GLU A 37 13.01 5.33 26.46
C GLU A 37 11.92 5.12 25.40
N PRO A 38 11.77 3.88 24.88
CA PRO A 38 12.57 2.70 25.18
C PRO A 38 13.98 2.72 24.51
N GLY A 39 14.91 1.92 25.06
CA GLY A 39 16.22 1.65 24.45
C GLY A 39 17.43 2.32 25.10
N ASP A 40 17.21 3.14 26.14
CA ASP A 40 18.27 3.86 26.89
C ASP A 40 19.26 4.60 25.99
N LEU A 41 18.75 5.20 24.91
CA LEU A 41 19.59 5.90 23.94
C LEU A 41 20.13 7.19 24.57
N LEU A 42 21.46 7.33 24.58
CA LEU A 42 22.14 8.48 25.16
C LEU A 42 22.28 9.61 24.14
N ASN A 43 21.69 10.77 24.43
CA ASN A 43 21.66 11.96 23.58
C ASN A 43 21.10 11.72 22.17
N GLN A 44 20.32 10.65 22.02
CA GLN A 44 19.58 10.33 20.81
C GLN A 44 18.16 9.93 21.20
N ALA A 45 17.19 10.18 20.32
CA ALA A 45 15.81 9.78 20.56
C ALA A 45 15.07 9.56 19.24
N PHE A 46 14.06 8.69 19.24
CA PHE A 46 13.08 8.67 18.18
C PHE A 46 11.97 9.70 18.46
N PRO A 47 11.25 10.15 17.42
CA PRO A 47 9.96 10.80 17.57
C PRO A 47 9.08 10.11 18.61
N LEU A 48 8.42 10.92 19.45
CA LEU A 48 7.47 10.48 20.48
C LEU A 48 8.08 9.66 21.63
N ASN A 49 9.40 9.42 21.64
CA ASN A 49 10.07 8.84 22.82
C ASN A 49 9.99 9.80 24.01
N LYS A 50 9.91 9.21 25.20
CA LYS A 50 10.16 9.94 26.45
C LYS A 50 11.66 10.08 26.64
N VAL A 51 12.09 11.27 27.06
CA VAL A 51 13.49 11.57 27.35
C VAL A 51 13.59 12.00 28.81
N ARG A 52 14.35 11.25 29.59
CA ARG A 52 14.77 11.65 30.94
C ARG A 52 16.06 12.44 30.82
N VAL A 53 16.06 13.65 31.34
CA VAL A 53 17.25 14.50 31.44
C VAL A 53 17.82 14.33 32.83
N GLU A 54 19.14 14.21 32.94
CA GLU A 54 19.87 14.05 34.19
C GLU A 54 20.96 15.11 34.29
N GLY A 55 21.13 15.70 35.47
CA GLY A 55 22.10 16.77 35.69
C GLY A 55 21.99 17.42 37.07
N LYS A 56 22.30 18.72 37.13
CA LYS A 56 22.26 19.56 38.35
C LYS A 56 21.79 20.97 38.01
N GLY A 57 21.17 21.65 38.98
CA GLY A 57 20.64 23.01 38.75
C GLY A 57 19.47 23.02 37.78
N LEU A 58 18.71 21.92 37.68
CA LEU A 58 17.63 21.75 36.71
C LEU A 58 16.25 22.16 37.26
N GLU A 59 16.16 22.57 38.52
CA GLU A 59 14.91 22.95 39.16
C GLU A 59 14.29 24.21 38.54
N GLY A 60 12.96 24.25 38.53
CA GLY A 60 12.20 25.36 37.98
C GLY A 60 12.39 25.49 36.47
N LEU A 61 12.34 24.36 35.75
CA LEU A 61 12.29 24.33 34.29
C LEU A 61 11.07 25.14 33.81
N LYS A 62 11.32 26.09 32.92
CA LYS A 62 10.32 27.02 32.36
C LYS A 62 10.02 26.73 30.90
N LYS A 63 11.04 26.34 30.14
CA LYS A 63 10.92 26.18 28.70
C LYS A 63 11.89 25.13 28.19
N ILE A 64 11.42 24.32 27.24
CA ILE A 64 12.23 23.45 26.42
C ILE A 64 11.97 23.86 24.96
N THR A 65 13.03 24.12 24.19
CA THR A 65 12.91 24.44 22.77
C THR A 65 13.87 23.57 21.96
N LEU A 66 13.34 22.88 20.96
CA LEU A 66 14.06 22.02 20.03
C LEU A 66 14.28 22.72 18.69
N ASP A 67 15.50 22.61 18.17
CA ASP A 67 15.96 23.27 16.94
C ASP A 67 15.67 24.79 16.91
N ASN A 68 15.60 25.43 18.08
CA ASN A 68 15.19 26.83 18.27
C ASN A 68 13.81 27.20 17.68
N LYS A 69 12.97 26.21 17.36
CA LYS A 69 11.68 26.39 16.67
C LYS A 69 10.51 25.79 17.43
N ILE A 70 10.71 24.61 18.00
CA ILE A 70 9.62 23.79 18.53
C ILE A 70 9.65 23.86 20.04
N ASP A 71 8.62 24.45 20.63
CA ASP A 71 8.44 24.45 22.07
C ASP A 71 7.89 23.09 22.52
N ILE A 72 8.60 22.44 23.45
CA ILE A 72 8.24 21.13 23.98
C ILE A 72 7.49 21.32 25.29
N SER A 73 6.30 20.72 25.38
CA SER A 73 5.54 20.64 26.61
C SER A 73 6.17 19.64 27.58
N PHE A 74 6.18 19.98 28.87
CA PHE A 74 6.63 19.11 29.95
C PHE A 74 5.67 19.22 31.13
N ASN A 75 5.70 18.22 32.02
CA ASN A 75 4.95 18.26 33.26
C ASN A 75 5.86 18.76 34.40
N PRO A 76 5.61 19.94 34.99
CA PRO A 76 6.43 20.47 36.08
C PRO A 76 6.52 19.54 37.31
N ASN A 77 5.53 18.67 37.53
CA ASN A 77 5.54 17.71 38.64
C ASN A 77 6.63 16.63 38.49
N TYR A 78 7.21 16.47 37.30
CA TYR A 78 8.34 15.57 37.07
C TYR A 78 9.69 16.30 37.06
N ASN A 79 9.72 17.61 37.33
CA ASN A 79 10.95 18.39 37.42
C ASN A 79 11.48 18.41 38.86
N SER A 80 12.76 18.12 38.98
CA SER A 80 13.56 18.26 40.20
C SER A 80 14.87 18.94 39.84
N ASP A 81 15.68 19.27 40.84
CA ASP A 81 17.04 19.80 40.62
C ASP A 81 17.95 18.86 39.81
N LYS A 82 17.68 17.55 39.84
CA LYS A 82 18.53 16.53 39.21
C LYS A 82 17.99 15.95 37.92
N SER A 83 16.69 16.08 37.68
CA SER A 83 16.06 15.42 36.53
C SER A 83 14.71 16.03 36.17
N PHE A 84 14.38 15.91 34.89
CA PHE A 84 13.02 16.09 34.38
C PHE A 84 12.78 15.18 33.18
N ILE A 85 11.51 15.01 32.81
CA ILE A 85 11.10 14.17 31.69
C ILE A 85 10.26 14.98 30.71
N PHE A 86 10.51 14.80 29.42
CA PHE A 86 9.67 15.32 28.35
C PHE A 86 9.50 14.28 27.24
N THR A 87 8.64 14.56 26.27
CA THR A 87 8.43 13.70 25.09
C THR A 87 8.89 14.45 23.85
N ILE A 88 9.64 13.79 22.95
CA ILE A 88 10.10 14.39 21.71
C ILE A 88 8.90 14.57 20.77
N PRO A 89 8.49 15.81 20.44
CA PRO A 89 7.45 15.99 19.44
C PRO A 89 8.01 15.69 18.05
N PHE A 90 7.12 15.36 17.12
CA PHE A 90 7.46 15.34 15.70
C PHE A 90 6.28 15.83 14.89
N ASP A 91 6.37 17.10 14.51
CA ASP A 91 5.43 17.78 13.63
C ASP A 91 6.24 18.59 12.60
N GLU A 92 6.10 18.19 11.34
CA GLU A 92 6.79 18.83 10.22
C GLU A 92 6.33 20.26 9.97
N LYS A 93 5.07 20.57 10.28
CA LYS A 93 4.52 21.92 10.13
C LYS A 93 5.17 22.88 11.13
N LEU A 94 5.63 22.36 12.26
CA LEU A 94 6.40 23.09 13.26
C LEU A 94 7.92 23.04 12.98
N GLY A 95 8.35 22.37 11.91
CA GLY A 95 9.74 22.32 11.47
C GLY A 95 10.56 21.16 12.05
N SER A 96 9.91 20.08 12.48
CA SER A 96 10.62 18.88 12.97
C SER A 96 11.47 18.26 11.88
N ARG A 97 12.67 17.79 12.24
CA ARG A 97 13.62 17.15 11.34
C ARG A 97 14.43 16.07 12.06
N PHE A 98 15.01 15.15 11.28
CA PHE A 98 15.93 14.14 11.78
C PHE A 98 17.38 14.66 11.87
N GLY A 99 18.21 13.88 12.55
CA GLY A 99 19.62 14.15 12.77
C GLY A 99 19.89 15.02 13.99
N VAL A 100 21.14 15.46 14.13
CA VAL A 100 21.58 16.26 15.27
C VAL A 100 20.96 17.65 15.23
N GLN A 101 20.41 18.08 16.36
CA GLN A 101 19.82 19.41 16.52
C GLN A 101 20.01 19.95 17.94
N PRO A 102 20.10 21.29 18.08
CA PRO A 102 20.20 21.91 19.40
C PRO A 102 18.89 21.74 20.16
N ILE A 103 18.99 21.48 21.46
CA ILE A 103 17.89 21.52 22.41
C ILE A 103 18.28 22.43 23.57
N THR A 104 17.43 23.41 23.83
CA THR A 104 17.65 24.46 24.82
C THR A 104 16.69 24.30 25.98
N PHE A 105 17.22 24.36 27.20
CA PHE A 105 16.46 24.30 28.43
C PHE A 105 16.62 25.61 29.18
N VAL A 106 15.50 26.24 29.55
CA VAL A 106 15.47 27.45 30.37
C VAL A 106 14.98 27.07 31.76
N THR A 107 15.85 27.19 32.75
CA THR A 107 15.59 26.88 34.17
C THR A 107 15.56 28.17 34.99
N THR A 108 15.37 28.05 36.31
CA THR A 108 15.55 29.21 37.21
C THR A 108 17.02 29.61 37.34
N SER A 109 17.93 28.64 37.25
CA SER A 109 19.39 28.85 37.38
C SER A 109 20.08 29.28 36.08
N GLY A 110 19.34 29.34 34.95
CA GLY A 110 19.86 29.82 33.67
C GLY A 110 19.34 29.07 32.46
N SER A 111 19.86 29.43 31.29
CA SER A 111 19.59 28.77 30.01
C SER A 111 20.80 27.97 29.57
N LEU A 112 20.59 26.73 29.14
CA LEU A 112 21.65 25.86 28.63
C LEU A 112 21.20 25.17 27.33
N THR A 113 22.14 24.98 26.40
CA THR A 113 21.88 24.30 25.13
C THR A 113 22.78 23.08 25.00
N LYS A 114 22.20 21.96 24.59
CA LYS A 114 22.89 20.70 24.26
C LYS A 114 22.48 20.27 22.86
N ASN A 115 23.09 19.21 22.36
CA ASN A 115 22.68 18.57 21.12
C ASN A 115 21.98 17.25 21.42
N ILE A 116 20.91 16.97 20.68
CA ILE A 116 20.23 15.69 20.67
C ILE A 116 20.08 15.24 19.20
N GLU A 117 20.31 13.96 18.93
CA GLU A 117 20.08 13.38 17.61
C GLU A 117 18.67 12.78 17.54
N ILE A 118 17.86 13.25 16.59
CA ILE A 118 16.55 12.65 16.35
C ILE A 118 16.68 11.60 15.25
N LEU A 119 16.53 10.34 15.65
CA LEU A 119 16.63 9.20 14.76
C LEU A 119 15.34 9.03 13.96
N GLN A 120 15.47 8.65 12.69
CA GLN A 120 14.32 8.30 11.87
C GLN A 120 13.85 6.87 12.22
N PRO A 121 12.57 6.66 12.55
CA PRO A 121 12.05 5.31 12.75
C PRO A 121 12.09 4.47 11.46
N VAL A 122 12.13 3.14 11.63
CA VAL A 122 11.98 2.20 10.50
C VAL A 122 10.63 2.47 9.82
N PRO A 123 10.58 2.56 8.48
CA PRO A 123 9.32 2.74 7.78
C PRO A 123 8.41 1.53 7.95
N THR A 124 7.11 1.73 7.79
CA THR A 124 6.13 0.63 7.78
C THR A 124 5.34 0.63 6.48
N ILE A 125 4.85 -0.53 6.07
CA ILE A 125 3.89 -0.67 4.98
C ILE A 125 2.63 -1.29 5.56
N THR A 126 1.52 -0.56 5.54
CA THR A 126 0.26 -1.01 6.12
C THR A 126 -0.69 -1.52 5.05
N LYS A 127 -0.74 -0.87 3.88
CA LYS A 127 -1.73 -1.19 2.85
C LYS A 127 -1.20 -0.92 1.44
N THR A 128 -1.72 -1.70 0.49
CA THR A 128 -1.52 -1.51 -0.95
C THR A 128 -2.86 -1.31 -1.62
N THR A 129 -2.92 -0.38 -2.57
CA THR A 129 -4.13 -0.09 -3.35
C THR A 129 -3.76 -0.10 -4.84
N PRO A 130 -4.29 -1.05 -5.64
CA PRO A 130 -5.16 -2.16 -5.24
C PRO A 130 -4.48 -3.18 -4.31
N ALA A 131 -5.28 -3.98 -3.60
CA ALA A 131 -4.76 -5.02 -2.70
C ALA A 131 -4.05 -6.15 -3.46
N VAL A 132 -4.63 -6.59 -4.58
CA VAL A 132 -4.00 -7.46 -5.57
C VAL A 132 -3.60 -6.59 -6.75
N ALA A 133 -2.30 -6.52 -7.01
CA ALA A 133 -1.73 -5.64 -8.02
C ALA A 133 -1.89 -6.20 -9.44
N THR A 134 -1.95 -5.32 -10.43
CA THR A 134 -1.86 -5.72 -11.84
C THR A 134 -0.45 -5.41 -12.35
N PRO A 135 0.29 -6.39 -12.90
CA PRO A 135 1.59 -6.12 -13.52
C PRO A 135 1.50 -4.99 -14.55
N GLY A 136 2.47 -4.07 -14.57
CA GLY A 136 2.49 -2.93 -15.49
C GLY A 136 1.67 -1.71 -15.05
N PHE A 137 0.86 -1.82 -13.99
CA PHE A 137 0.06 -0.71 -13.48
C PHE A 137 0.65 -0.11 -12.19
N PRO A 138 0.34 1.15 -11.86
CA PRO A 138 0.77 1.75 -10.61
C PRO A 138 0.17 1.05 -9.38
N LEU A 139 0.94 1.02 -8.29
CA LEU A 139 0.49 0.56 -6.97
C LEU A 139 0.68 1.69 -5.96
N GLU A 140 -0.39 2.10 -5.29
CA GLU A 140 -0.29 2.99 -4.14
C GLU A 140 0.03 2.19 -2.88
N ILE A 141 0.99 2.69 -2.11
CA ILE A 141 1.46 2.07 -0.87
C ILE A 141 1.28 3.07 0.26
N GLU A 142 0.50 2.68 1.26
CA GLU A 142 0.28 3.44 2.49
C GLU A 142 1.13 2.87 3.63
N GLY A 143 1.60 3.75 4.51
CA GLY A 143 2.54 3.39 5.57
C GLY A 143 2.92 4.55 6.47
N THR A 144 4.10 4.49 7.07
CA THR A 144 4.67 5.56 7.91
C THR A 144 6.16 5.74 7.66
N TRP A 145 6.67 6.94 7.97
CA TRP A 145 8.09 7.28 7.94
C TRP A 145 8.77 7.17 6.57
N PHE A 146 8.03 7.43 5.48
CA PHE A 146 8.55 7.51 4.11
C PHE A 146 9.33 8.80 3.85
N TYR A 147 10.30 9.11 4.72
CA TYR A 147 11.21 10.24 4.57
C TYR A 147 12.51 9.80 3.92
N ASN A 148 13.00 10.61 2.97
CA ASN A 148 14.28 10.42 2.29
C ASN A 148 14.47 8.99 1.76
N ILE A 149 13.45 8.44 1.09
CA ILE A 149 13.52 7.10 0.51
C ILE A 149 14.79 6.99 -0.36
N SER A 150 15.67 6.07 0.00
CA SER A 150 16.91 5.81 -0.73
C SER A 150 16.73 4.78 -1.83
N SER A 151 15.77 3.86 -1.67
CA SER A 151 15.40 2.90 -2.71
C SER A 151 14.01 2.32 -2.52
N VAL A 152 13.38 1.95 -3.64
CA VAL A 152 12.23 1.05 -3.68
C VAL A 152 12.55 -0.06 -4.65
N THR A 153 12.41 -1.31 -4.22
CA THR A 153 12.71 -2.47 -5.06
C THR A 153 11.60 -3.51 -5.01
N LEU A 154 11.45 -4.28 -6.08
CA LEU A 154 10.58 -5.44 -6.17
C LEU A 154 11.38 -6.63 -6.69
N ALA A 155 11.42 -7.72 -5.93
CA ALA A 155 12.29 -8.87 -6.20
C ALA A 155 13.76 -8.45 -6.45
N GLY A 156 14.24 -7.47 -5.68
CA GLY A 156 15.59 -6.91 -5.78
C GLY A 156 15.83 -5.95 -6.94
N LYS A 157 14.85 -5.70 -7.81
CA LYS A 157 14.96 -4.74 -8.92
C LYS A 157 14.38 -3.37 -8.53
N THR A 158 15.12 -2.30 -8.82
CA THR A 158 14.67 -0.93 -8.55
C THR A 158 13.39 -0.59 -9.29
N LEU A 159 12.45 0.04 -8.58
CA LEU A 159 11.21 0.60 -9.14
C LEU A 159 11.29 2.12 -9.20
N SER A 160 10.57 2.70 -10.17
CA SER A 160 10.23 4.12 -10.11
C SER A 160 9.15 4.35 -9.05
N TYR A 161 9.21 5.49 -8.38
CA TYR A 161 8.21 5.87 -7.39
C TYR A 161 7.99 7.38 -7.35
N THR A 162 6.83 7.78 -6.86
CA THR A 162 6.47 9.17 -6.56
C THR A 162 6.01 9.24 -5.11
N VAL A 163 6.60 10.15 -4.34
CA VAL A 163 6.19 10.39 -2.95
C VAL A 163 4.99 11.34 -2.94
N LYS A 164 3.87 10.93 -2.33
CA LYS A 164 2.74 11.82 -2.06
C LYS A 164 2.88 12.50 -0.70
N SER A 165 3.28 11.73 0.31
CA SER A 165 3.52 12.19 1.68
C SER A 165 4.45 11.22 2.39
N SER A 166 4.78 11.51 3.65
CA SER A 166 5.51 10.60 4.53
C SER A 166 4.76 9.31 4.90
N SER A 167 3.52 9.16 4.44
CA SER A 167 2.65 8.01 4.68
C SER A 167 2.09 7.40 3.40
N SER A 168 2.40 7.95 2.22
CA SER A 168 1.93 7.41 0.94
C SER A 168 2.92 7.63 -0.20
N ILE A 169 3.16 6.57 -0.96
CA ILE A 169 3.90 6.61 -2.23
C ILE A 169 3.12 5.88 -3.32
N ILE A 170 3.38 6.21 -4.58
CA ILE A 170 2.97 5.42 -5.75
C ILE A 170 4.23 4.79 -6.35
N VAL A 171 4.19 3.49 -6.65
CA VAL A 171 5.27 2.78 -7.37
C VAL A 171 4.79 2.32 -8.73
N GLY A 172 5.68 2.36 -9.72
CA GLY A 172 5.44 1.78 -11.04
C GLY A 172 5.83 0.30 -11.06
N LEU A 173 4.87 -0.59 -11.32
CA LEU A 173 5.14 -2.03 -11.38
C LEU A 173 5.57 -2.46 -12.79
N PRO A 174 6.53 -3.39 -12.93
CA PRO A 174 6.91 -3.91 -14.23
C PRO A 174 5.79 -4.82 -14.79
N ALA A 175 5.65 -4.84 -16.12
CA ALA A 175 4.64 -5.65 -16.81
C ALA A 175 4.82 -7.17 -16.63
N ASN A 176 6.05 -7.60 -16.29
CA ASN A 176 6.39 -9.00 -16.01
C ASN A 176 6.57 -9.28 -14.50
N ALA A 177 5.97 -8.48 -13.62
CA ALA A 177 5.96 -8.76 -12.19
C ALA A 177 5.32 -10.11 -11.91
N VAL A 178 5.90 -10.85 -10.96
CA VAL A 178 5.46 -12.20 -10.58
C VAL A 178 4.81 -12.15 -9.20
N SER A 179 3.68 -12.83 -9.03
CA SER A 179 2.99 -12.95 -7.74
C SER A 179 3.91 -13.52 -6.65
N GLY A 180 3.82 -12.97 -5.45
CA GLY A 180 4.69 -13.34 -4.33
C GLY A 180 6.04 -12.61 -4.28
N SER A 181 6.25 -11.58 -5.11
CA SER A 181 7.51 -10.81 -5.11
C SER A 181 7.64 -9.96 -3.84
N GLU A 182 8.84 -9.92 -3.23
CA GLU A 182 9.13 -9.04 -2.08
C GLU A 182 9.35 -7.60 -2.57
N LEU A 183 8.50 -6.68 -2.09
CA LEU A 183 8.70 -5.24 -2.16
C LEU A 183 9.51 -4.78 -0.94
N VAL A 184 10.54 -3.96 -1.18
CA VAL A 184 11.37 -3.35 -0.13
C VAL A 184 11.42 -1.84 -0.33
N ILE A 185 11.07 -1.08 0.70
CA ILE A 185 11.24 0.39 0.76
C ILE A 185 12.34 0.68 1.79
N THR A 186 13.40 1.36 1.36
CA THR A 186 14.55 1.70 2.22
C THR A 186 14.58 3.20 2.49
N THR A 187 14.81 3.55 3.74
CA THR A 187 15.04 4.92 4.22
C THR A 187 16.28 4.92 5.13
N PRO A 188 16.81 6.08 5.55
CA PRO A 188 17.86 6.14 6.55
C PRO A 188 17.51 5.46 7.89
N GLY A 189 16.21 5.41 8.24
CA GLY A 189 15.73 4.73 9.44
C GLY A 189 15.68 3.20 9.35
N GLY A 190 15.88 2.62 8.16
CA GLY A 190 15.80 1.19 7.91
C GLY A 190 14.90 0.83 6.72
N ALA A 191 14.52 -0.44 6.62
CA ALA A 191 13.75 -0.97 5.51
C ALA A 191 12.41 -1.57 5.94
N ALA A 192 11.35 -1.27 5.17
CA ALA A 192 10.06 -1.94 5.24
C ALA A 192 9.94 -2.98 4.13
N LYS A 193 9.40 -4.16 4.44
CA LYS A 193 9.23 -5.27 3.50
C LYS A 193 7.77 -5.70 3.42
N LYS A 194 7.30 -6.06 2.23
CA LYS A 194 5.96 -6.63 2.02
C LYS A 194 5.95 -7.54 0.80
N THR A 195 5.32 -8.70 0.89
CA THR A 195 5.02 -9.53 -0.28
C THR A 195 3.88 -8.92 -1.09
N ILE A 196 4.08 -8.78 -2.40
CA ILE A 196 3.07 -8.27 -3.32
C ILE A 196 2.51 -9.41 -4.15
N ASP A 197 1.20 -9.61 -4.03
CA ASP A 197 0.45 -10.54 -4.86
C ASP A 197 -0.02 -9.82 -6.12
N PHE A 198 0.21 -10.47 -7.26
CA PHE A 198 -0.16 -9.98 -8.57
C PHE A 198 -1.25 -10.84 -9.16
N ALA A 199 -2.22 -10.21 -9.81
CA ALA A 199 -3.18 -10.90 -10.63
C ALA A 199 -2.44 -11.59 -11.80
N THR A 200 -2.68 -12.89 -11.97
CA THR A 200 -2.28 -13.60 -13.19
C THR A 200 -3.31 -13.30 -14.26
N ILE A 201 -2.88 -12.82 -15.43
CA ILE A 201 -3.78 -12.54 -16.56
C ILE A 201 -3.27 -13.30 -17.77
N VAL A 202 -4.13 -14.11 -18.37
CA VAL A 202 -3.86 -14.82 -19.61
C VAL A 202 -4.79 -14.26 -20.68
N LEU A 203 -4.21 -13.63 -21.70
CA LEU A 203 -4.94 -13.22 -22.89
C LEU A 203 -5.29 -14.48 -23.69
N VAL A 204 -6.58 -14.76 -23.81
CA VAL A 204 -7.10 -15.87 -24.60
C VAL A 204 -7.09 -15.45 -26.07
N SER A 205 -7.70 -14.31 -26.39
CA SER A 205 -7.68 -13.72 -27.73
C SER A 205 -8.01 -12.24 -27.67
N ASP A 206 -7.33 -11.43 -28.47
CA ASP A 206 -7.68 -10.03 -28.78
C ASP A 206 -8.12 -9.85 -30.24
N PHE A 207 -8.24 -10.95 -31.01
CA PHE A 207 -8.58 -10.92 -32.44
C PHE A 207 -7.68 -10.03 -33.32
N ASP A 208 -6.53 -9.60 -32.81
CA ASP A 208 -5.49 -8.81 -33.48
C ASP A 208 -4.18 -9.59 -33.64
N GLY A 209 -4.24 -10.91 -33.41
CA GLY A 209 -3.13 -11.84 -33.58
C GLY A 209 -2.37 -12.18 -32.29
N ASN A 210 -2.83 -11.70 -31.13
CA ASN A 210 -2.26 -12.08 -29.84
C ASN A 210 -3.19 -13.01 -29.04
N GLY A 211 -2.63 -13.59 -27.99
CA GLY A 211 -3.31 -14.50 -27.08
C GLY A 211 -2.97 -15.96 -27.32
N VAL A 212 -3.44 -16.82 -26.42
CA VAL A 212 -3.16 -18.26 -26.46
C VAL A 212 -4.09 -19.05 -27.38
N ARG A 213 -5.10 -18.39 -27.98
CA ARG A 213 -6.04 -18.92 -28.98
C ARG A 213 -6.31 -17.87 -30.06
N THR A 214 -5.56 -17.92 -31.16
CA THR A 214 -5.62 -16.93 -32.25
C THR A 214 -6.56 -17.32 -33.40
N GLU A 215 -6.96 -18.59 -33.50
CA GLU A 215 -7.88 -19.07 -34.54
C GLU A 215 -9.22 -19.42 -33.93
N TRP A 216 -10.29 -18.73 -34.32
CA TRP A 216 -11.64 -18.96 -33.83
C TRP A 216 -12.57 -19.42 -34.95
N THR A 217 -13.41 -20.39 -34.65
CA THR A 217 -14.44 -20.90 -35.56
C THR A 217 -15.81 -20.90 -34.89
N SER A 218 -16.86 -20.93 -35.70
CA SER A 218 -18.25 -21.01 -35.22
C SER A 218 -18.88 -22.37 -35.55
N TYR A 219 -19.94 -22.72 -34.82
CA TYR A 219 -20.65 -23.99 -34.97
C TYR A 219 -22.11 -23.87 -34.52
N GLY A 220 -22.93 -24.82 -34.97
CA GLY A 220 -24.37 -24.88 -34.67
C GLY A 220 -25.17 -23.90 -35.50
N ASP A 221 -26.24 -23.37 -34.91
CA ASP A 221 -27.19 -22.46 -35.55
C ASP A 221 -26.60 -21.03 -35.66
N VAL A 222 -25.57 -20.84 -36.49
CA VAL A 222 -24.93 -19.53 -36.73
C VAL A 222 -25.26 -19.05 -38.14
N GLU A 223 -25.74 -17.82 -38.26
CA GLU A 223 -25.98 -17.19 -39.58
C GLU A 223 -24.68 -16.65 -40.18
N SER A 224 -23.89 -15.94 -39.37
CA SER A 224 -22.57 -15.46 -39.78
C SER A 224 -21.64 -15.29 -38.58
N PHE A 225 -20.35 -15.42 -38.85
CA PHE A 225 -19.28 -15.26 -37.87
C PHE A 225 -18.09 -14.55 -38.54
N ASN A 226 -17.67 -13.42 -37.98
CA ASN A 226 -16.56 -12.62 -38.51
C ASN A 226 -15.66 -12.16 -37.37
N THR A 227 -14.39 -12.54 -37.39
CA THR A 227 -13.39 -12.23 -36.35
C THR A 227 -12.56 -10.98 -36.65
N SER A 228 -12.77 -10.32 -37.79
CA SER A 228 -11.91 -9.22 -38.27
C SER A 228 -12.70 -7.93 -38.55
N THR A 229 -13.76 -7.68 -37.79
CA THR A 229 -14.50 -6.42 -37.92
C THR A 229 -13.72 -5.31 -37.21
N SER A 230 -13.41 -4.22 -37.90
CA SER A 230 -12.65 -3.11 -37.29
C SER A 230 -13.54 -2.19 -36.45
N GLY A 231 -12.92 -1.47 -35.50
CA GLY A 231 -13.63 -0.53 -34.61
C GLY A 231 -14.07 -1.17 -33.29
N GLY A 232 -13.33 -2.19 -32.85
CA GLY A 232 -13.46 -2.75 -31.51
C GLY A 232 -12.88 -1.81 -30.44
N PRO A 233 -12.95 -2.20 -29.15
CA PRO A 233 -12.27 -1.50 -28.06
C PRO A 233 -10.77 -1.38 -28.33
N THR A 234 -10.16 -2.45 -28.85
CA THR A 234 -8.79 -2.47 -29.37
C THR A 234 -8.84 -3.13 -30.74
N GLY A 235 -8.46 -2.42 -31.81
CA GLY A 235 -8.36 -3.01 -33.15
C GLY A 235 -9.62 -3.70 -33.66
N ASN A 236 -9.47 -5.00 -33.98
CA ASN A 236 -10.54 -5.83 -34.51
C ASN A 236 -11.40 -6.46 -33.41
N TYR A 237 -12.63 -6.82 -33.75
CA TYR A 237 -13.51 -7.57 -32.86
C TYR A 237 -14.25 -8.67 -33.63
N THR A 238 -14.82 -9.59 -32.86
CA THR A 238 -15.62 -10.69 -33.38
C THR A 238 -17.11 -10.37 -33.33
N THR A 239 -17.82 -10.65 -34.43
CA THR A 239 -19.29 -10.64 -34.51
C THR A 239 -19.80 -12.06 -34.74
N LEU A 240 -20.76 -12.49 -33.93
CA LEU A 240 -21.53 -13.73 -34.14
C LEU A 240 -23.00 -13.36 -34.28
N VAL A 241 -23.63 -13.78 -35.38
CA VAL A 241 -25.03 -13.51 -35.68
C VAL A 241 -25.87 -14.78 -35.61
N TRP A 242 -26.99 -14.72 -34.89
CA TRP A 242 -28.01 -15.76 -34.87
C TRP A 242 -29.34 -15.21 -35.37
N ALA A 243 -29.86 -15.82 -36.44
CA ALA A 243 -31.12 -15.42 -37.08
C ALA A 243 -32.38 -16.04 -36.45
N GLY A 244 -32.25 -16.79 -35.35
CA GLY A 244 -33.38 -17.51 -34.74
C GLY A 244 -33.55 -18.97 -35.21
N SER A 245 -32.62 -19.52 -36.00
CA SER A 245 -32.62 -20.95 -36.36
C SER A 245 -32.58 -21.83 -35.10
N THR A 246 -33.36 -22.91 -35.11
CA THR A 246 -33.45 -23.91 -34.03
C THR A 246 -33.11 -25.32 -34.51
N ALA A 247 -32.44 -25.43 -35.66
CA ALA A 247 -32.17 -26.72 -36.30
C ALA A 247 -31.31 -27.65 -35.42
N ASN A 248 -30.31 -27.09 -34.72
CA ASN A 248 -29.44 -27.84 -33.82
C ASN A 248 -29.80 -27.64 -32.34
N GLY A 249 -30.44 -26.51 -32.02
CA GLY A 249 -30.77 -26.16 -30.63
C GLY A 249 -29.58 -25.59 -29.84
N TYR A 250 -28.48 -25.24 -30.54
CA TYR A 250 -27.31 -24.59 -29.97
C TYR A 250 -26.56 -23.79 -31.04
N ASN A 251 -25.80 -22.79 -30.61
CA ASN A 251 -24.83 -22.07 -31.43
C ASN A 251 -23.64 -21.65 -30.57
N GLY A 252 -22.49 -21.41 -31.19
CA GLY A 252 -21.34 -20.89 -30.49
C GLY A 252 -20.13 -20.69 -31.37
N SER A 253 -19.07 -20.22 -30.72
CA SER A 253 -17.74 -20.07 -31.29
C SER A 253 -16.69 -20.46 -30.27
N SER A 254 -15.53 -20.88 -30.74
CA SER A 254 -14.39 -21.19 -29.88
C SER A 254 -13.07 -21.09 -30.62
N GLY A 255 -12.03 -20.77 -29.84
CA GLY A 255 -10.64 -20.95 -30.24
C GLY A 255 -10.12 -22.38 -30.07
N GLY A 256 -10.97 -23.31 -29.61
CA GLY A 256 -10.63 -24.72 -29.38
C GLY A 256 -10.03 -25.01 -28.00
N GLY A 257 -10.13 -26.28 -27.61
CA GLY A 257 -9.48 -26.83 -26.43
C GLY A 257 -7.96 -26.99 -26.59
N GLY A 258 -7.27 -27.28 -25.50
CA GLY A 258 -5.81 -27.50 -25.53
C GLY A 258 -5.20 -27.53 -24.14
N ALA A 259 -4.02 -26.92 -24.00
CA ALA A 259 -3.42 -26.68 -22.69
C ALA A 259 -4.32 -25.79 -21.83
N SER A 260 -4.35 -26.07 -20.53
CA SER A 260 -5.02 -25.23 -19.53
C SER A 260 -4.52 -23.79 -19.57
N PHE A 261 -5.42 -22.85 -19.34
CA PHE A 261 -5.05 -21.43 -19.35
C PHE A 261 -4.25 -21.02 -18.12
N LEU A 262 -4.67 -21.47 -16.93
CA LEU A 262 -4.03 -21.13 -15.66
C LEU A 262 -3.09 -22.25 -15.18
N SER A 263 -2.11 -21.89 -14.35
CA SER A 263 -1.16 -22.84 -13.78
C SER A 263 -1.83 -23.76 -12.75
N ALA A 264 -1.22 -24.92 -12.48
CA ALA A 264 -1.77 -25.92 -11.56
C ALA A 264 -1.95 -25.45 -10.11
N SER A 265 -1.35 -24.33 -9.70
CA SER A 265 -1.55 -23.73 -8.36
C SER A 265 -2.79 -22.84 -8.27
N ASN A 266 -3.38 -22.45 -9.40
CA ASN A 266 -4.56 -21.57 -9.46
C ASN A 266 -5.84 -22.40 -9.35
N THR A 267 -6.22 -22.79 -8.13
CA THR A 267 -7.25 -23.84 -7.90
C THR A 267 -8.59 -23.34 -7.34
N ASP A 268 -8.69 -22.08 -6.92
CA ASP A 268 -9.89 -21.52 -6.30
C ASP A 268 -10.76 -20.74 -7.32
N ALA A 269 -11.98 -21.20 -7.58
CA ALA A 269 -12.92 -20.54 -8.48
C ALA A 269 -13.34 -19.14 -8.02
N ALA A 270 -13.38 -18.86 -6.72
CA ALA A 270 -13.73 -17.54 -6.19
C ALA A 270 -12.65 -16.47 -6.48
N LYS A 271 -11.47 -16.93 -6.88
CA LYS A 271 -10.32 -16.11 -7.24
C LYS A 271 -10.10 -16.01 -8.74
N ALA A 272 -10.90 -16.71 -9.54
CA ALA A 272 -10.77 -16.76 -10.99
C ALA A 272 -11.92 -16.02 -11.68
N TYR A 273 -11.59 -15.32 -12.77
CA TYR A 273 -12.52 -14.47 -13.50
C TYR A 273 -12.30 -14.59 -15.01
N ILE A 274 -13.36 -14.42 -15.80
CA ILE A 274 -13.29 -14.07 -17.21
C ILE A 274 -13.54 -12.58 -17.34
N ASP A 275 -12.62 -11.87 -18.00
CA ASP A 275 -12.83 -10.51 -18.46
C ASP A 275 -12.99 -10.55 -19.98
N ILE A 276 -14.06 -9.94 -20.51
CA ILE A 276 -14.38 -9.91 -21.94
C ILE A 276 -15.03 -8.59 -22.30
N ASP A 277 -14.61 -7.95 -23.37
CA ASP A 277 -15.30 -6.78 -23.88
C ASP A 277 -16.50 -7.23 -24.71
N VAL A 278 -17.66 -6.64 -24.44
CA VAL A 278 -18.93 -7.05 -25.05
C VAL A 278 -19.74 -5.86 -25.55
N SER A 279 -20.45 -6.08 -26.65
CA SER A 279 -21.44 -5.21 -27.26
C SER A 279 -22.44 -6.08 -28.04
N ALA A 280 -23.50 -5.48 -28.56
CA ALA A 280 -24.42 -6.14 -29.46
C ALA A 280 -25.05 -5.13 -30.43
N ASN A 281 -25.80 -5.62 -31.42
CA ASN A 281 -26.64 -4.78 -32.27
C ASN A 281 -27.90 -4.26 -31.55
N VAL A 282 -28.32 -4.90 -30.45
CA VAL A 282 -29.59 -4.59 -29.77
C VAL A 282 -29.52 -4.91 -28.27
N VAL A 283 -30.18 -4.09 -27.46
CA VAL A 283 -30.37 -4.35 -26.03
C VAL A 283 -31.22 -5.62 -25.85
N GLY A 284 -30.84 -6.45 -24.88
CA GLY A 284 -31.47 -7.74 -24.62
C GLY A 284 -30.83 -8.91 -25.35
N ALA A 285 -29.93 -8.67 -26.32
CA ALA A 285 -29.13 -9.73 -26.93
C ALA A 285 -28.42 -10.57 -25.86
N GLN A 286 -28.48 -11.89 -26.01
CA GLN A 286 -28.07 -12.83 -24.97
C GLN A 286 -26.71 -13.42 -25.28
N PHE A 287 -25.76 -13.25 -24.37
CA PHE A 287 -24.50 -13.96 -24.39
C PHE A 287 -24.63 -15.29 -23.64
N ALA A 288 -23.97 -16.31 -24.18
CA ALA A 288 -23.63 -17.55 -23.49
C ALA A 288 -22.11 -17.68 -23.48
N ILE A 289 -21.50 -17.57 -22.30
CA ILE A 289 -20.08 -17.87 -22.10
C ILE A 289 -20.00 -19.28 -21.52
N GLN A 290 -19.27 -20.18 -22.17
CA GLN A 290 -19.14 -21.56 -21.71
C GLN A 290 -17.67 -21.94 -21.52
N LEU A 291 -17.43 -22.83 -20.59
CA LEU A 291 -16.12 -23.34 -20.22
C LEU A 291 -16.13 -24.85 -20.39
N ASN A 292 -15.10 -25.40 -21.04
CA ASN A 292 -14.78 -26.81 -20.90
C ASN A 292 -13.53 -26.97 -20.05
N THR A 293 -13.47 -28.09 -19.35
CA THR A 293 -12.31 -28.51 -18.58
C THR A 293 -11.63 -29.71 -19.23
N ILE A 294 -10.35 -29.91 -18.91
CA ILE A 294 -9.60 -31.11 -19.32
C ILE A 294 -10.21 -32.42 -18.82
N ASP A 295 -11.04 -32.37 -17.77
CA ASP A 295 -11.74 -33.53 -17.21
C ASP A 295 -13.10 -33.78 -17.91
N GLY A 296 -13.44 -33.03 -18.96
CA GLY A 296 -14.69 -33.19 -19.72
C GLY A 296 -15.92 -32.60 -19.05
N VAL A 297 -15.75 -31.82 -17.98
CA VAL A 297 -16.86 -31.10 -17.31
C VAL A 297 -17.07 -29.75 -17.98
N ASN A 298 -18.33 -29.37 -18.16
CA ASN A 298 -18.72 -28.16 -18.88
C ASN A 298 -19.58 -27.24 -18.00
N TYR A 299 -19.34 -25.94 -18.13
CA TYR A 299 -20.04 -24.90 -17.39
C TYR A 299 -20.49 -23.78 -18.33
N GLY A 300 -21.47 -22.98 -17.90
CA GLY A 300 -21.90 -21.82 -18.64
C GLY A 300 -22.40 -20.68 -17.76
N TYR A 301 -22.34 -19.48 -18.31
CA TYR A 301 -22.83 -18.25 -17.72
C TYR A 301 -23.53 -17.44 -18.82
N ASN A 302 -24.85 -17.25 -18.65
CA ASN A 302 -25.68 -16.54 -19.62
C ASN A 302 -26.05 -15.16 -19.08
N PHE A 303 -26.02 -14.13 -19.93
CA PHE A 303 -26.45 -12.79 -19.55
C PHE A 303 -26.97 -11.97 -20.74
N LYS A 304 -27.74 -10.92 -20.44
CA LYS A 304 -28.26 -9.99 -21.43
C LYS A 304 -27.42 -8.72 -21.50
N ILE A 305 -27.25 -8.21 -22.71
CA ILE A 305 -26.70 -6.87 -22.95
C ILE A 305 -27.71 -5.81 -22.55
N THR A 306 -27.29 -4.85 -21.73
CA THR A 306 -28.13 -3.72 -21.28
C THR A 306 -27.78 -2.41 -21.99
N ASP A 307 -26.62 -2.34 -22.63
CA ASP A 307 -26.14 -1.20 -23.42
C ASP A 307 -25.37 -1.73 -24.64
N VAL A 308 -25.62 -1.17 -25.82
CA VAL A 308 -24.95 -1.54 -27.07
C VAL A 308 -23.56 -0.92 -27.19
N ASN A 309 -23.20 0.03 -26.33
CA ASN A 309 -21.81 0.52 -26.23
C ASN A 309 -20.89 -0.58 -25.69
N TRP A 310 -19.61 -0.52 -26.09
CA TRP A 310 -18.60 -1.44 -25.59
C TRP A 310 -18.41 -1.30 -24.08
N THR A 311 -18.47 -2.44 -23.38
CA THR A 311 -18.18 -2.51 -21.95
C THR A 311 -17.41 -3.79 -21.63
N THR A 312 -16.49 -3.71 -20.67
CA THR A 312 -15.82 -4.91 -20.14
C THR A 312 -16.75 -5.61 -19.13
N LYS A 313 -17.05 -6.88 -19.39
CA LYS A 313 -17.76 -7.77 -18.49
C LYS A 313 -16.75 -8.63 -17.72
N THR A 314 -16.72 -8.46 -16.40
CA THR A 314 -16.03 -9.39 -15.48
C THR A 314 -17.03 -10.41 -14.95
N ILE A 315 -16.70 -11.70 -15.10
CA ILE A 315 -17.54 -12.83 -14.68
C ILE A 315 -16.72 -13.70 -13.72
N SER A 316 -17.20 -13.89 -12.50
CA SER A 316 -16.59 -14.83 -11.56
C SER A 316 -16.76 -16.26 -12.06
N ILE A 317 -15.69 -17.06 -12.05
CA ILE A 317 -15.77 -18.48 -12.41
C ILE A 317 -16.70 -19.22 -11.46
N ALA A 318 -16.76 -18.84 -10.17
CA ALA A 318 -17.66 -19.46 -9.20
C ALA A 318 -19.16 -19.29 -9.54
N ASP A 319 -19.53 -18.27 -10.33
CA ASP A 319 -20.92 -17.97 -10.68
C ASP A 319 -21.41 -18.74 -11.92
N PHE A 320 -20.53 -19.43 -12.63
CA PHE A 320 -20.93 -20.32 -13.72
C PHE A 320 -21.78 -21.47 -13.17
N LYS A 321 -22.63 -22.04 -14.03
CA LYS A 321 -23.45 -23.21 -13.69
C LYS A 321 -23.07 -24.41 -14.53
N ASP A 322 -23.28 -25.59 -13.97
CA ASP A 322 -23.15 -26.86 -14.69
C ASP A 322 -24.11 -26.96 -15.89
N ASN A 323 -23.94 -28.00 -16.70
CA ASN A 323 -24.74 -28.25 -17.90
C ASN A 323 -24.83 -27.01 -18.83
N TYR A 324 -23.68 -26.44 -19.18
CA TYR A 324 -23.59 -25.28 -20.07
C TYR A 324 -24.39 -24.06 -19.62
N GLY A 325 -24.59 -23.89 -18.31
CA GLY A 325 -25.30 -22.75 -17.74
C GLY A 325 -26.77 -23.03 -17.40
N PHE A 326 -27.27 -24.21 -17.73
CA PHE A 326 -28.67 -24.60 -17.53
C PHE A 326 -28.91 -25.52 -16.33
N GLY A 327 -27.84 -25.98 -15.68
CA GLY A 327 -27.94 -26.81 -14.48
C GLY A 327 -28.21 -26.00 -13.21
N SER A 328 -28.36 -26.72 -12.10
CA SER A 328 -28.73 -26.13 -10.79
C SER A 328 -27.52 -25.86 -9.89
N ASN A 329 -26.35 -26.44 -10.20
CA ASN A 329 -25.17 -26.34 -9.35
C ASN A 329 -24.25 -25.23 -9.86
N THR A 330 -23.64 -24.49 -8.94
CA THR A 330 -22.64 -23.49 -9.28
C THR A 330 -21.26 -24.13 -9.46
N ALA A 331 -20.37 -23.41 -10.15
CA ALA A 331 -18.98 -23.76 -10.34
C ALA A 331 -18.09 -23.31 -9.17
N ALA A 332 -18.66 -23.08 -7.97
CA ALA A 332 -17.91 -22.59 -6.81
C ALA A 332 -16.76 -23.53 -6.38
N THR A 333 -16.86 -24.82 -6.68
CA THR A 333 -15.81 -25.83 -6.41
C THR A 333 -15.00 -26.22 -7.66
N LEU A 334 -15.21 -25.55 -8.79
CA LEU A 334 -14.42 -25.78 -9.99
C LEU A 334 -12.96 -25.43 -9.72
N ASN A 335 -12.04 -26.30 -10.14
CA ASN A 335 -10.64 -25.95 -10.22
C ASN A 335 -10.37 -25.20 -11.55
N PRO A 336 -10.12 -23.88 -11.54
CA PRO A 336 -9.95 -23.09 -12.76
C PRO A 336 -8.64 -23.40 -13.50
N SER A 337 -7.64 -24.04 -12.87
CA SER A 337 -6.46 -24.55 -13.58
C SER A 337 -6.77 -25.66 -14.57
N LYS A 338 -8.00 -26.19 -14.57
CA LYS A 338 -8.45 -27.23 -15.49
C LYS A 338 -9.20 -26.69 -16.69
N ILE A 339 -9.52 -25.40 -16.72
CA ILE A 339 -10.21 -24.77 -17.85
C ILE A 339 -9.24 -24.71 -19.04
N ASN A 340 -9.64 -25.31 -20.15
CA ASN A 340 -8.82 -25.40 -21.36
C ASN A 340 -9.49 -24.85 -22.62
N GLU A 341 -10.77 -24.53 -22.53
CA GLU A 341 -11.54 -23.96 -23.63
C GLU A 341 -12.55 -22.94 -23.08
N ILE A 342 -12.65 -21.80 -23.78
CA ILE A 342 -13.70 -20.80 -23.59
C ILE A 342 -14.49 -20.73 -24.90
N LYS A 343 -15.80 -20.66 -24.77
CA LYS A 343 -16.74 -20.56 -25.88
C LYS A 343 -17.64 -19.35 -25.68
N VAL A 344 -17.98 -18.71 -26.79
CA VAL A 344 -18.89 -17.55 -26.82
C VAL A 344 -19.98 -17.83 -27.84
N GLY A 345 -21.24 -17.73 -27.43
CA GLY A 345 -22.40 -17.93 -28.29
C GLY A 345 -23.58 -17.09 -27.84
N ILE A 346 -24.73 -17.32 -28.48
CA ILE A 346 -25.99 -16.68 -28.13
C ILE A 346 -26.88 -17.69 -27.40
N ALA A 347 -27.30 -17.38 -26.17
CA ALA A 347 -28.24 -18.24 -25.47
C ALA A 347 -29.59 -18.24 -26.23
N GLN A 348 -30.05 -19.42 -26.64
CA GLN A 348 -31.31 -19.58 -27.36
C GLN A 348 -32.49 -19.62 -26.38
N GLY A 349 -33.67 -19.17 -26.83
CA GLY A 349 -34.94 -19.32 -26.09
C GLY A 349 -35.57 -18.03 -25.58
N ASP A 350 -34.99 -16.86 -25.87
CA ASP A 350 -35.56 -15.57 -25.50
C ASP A 350 -35.23 -14.50 -26.57
N THR A 351 -35.96 -13.38 -26.55
CA THR A 351 -35.91 -12.28 -27.51
C THR A 351 -34.85 -11.24 -27.14
N PRO A 352 -34.31 -10.47 -28.10
CA PRO A 352 -34.65 -10.39 -29.53
C PRO A 352 -33.90 -11.39 -30.42
N ASN A 353 -34.55 -11.81 -31.50
CA ASN A 353 -33.96 -12.49 -32.65
C ASN A 353 -34.44 -11.81 -33.96
N PRO A 354 -33.57 -11.62 -34.98
CA PRO A 354 -32.13 -11.91 -35.01
C PRO A 354 -31.34 -11.03 -34.03
N SER A 355 -30.24 -11.57 -33.50
CA SER A 355 -29.29 -10.82 -32.66
C SER A 355 -27.85 -11.06 -33.10
N ALA A 356 -27.04 -10.01 -33.05
CA ALA A 356 -25.62 -10.04 -33.31
C ALA A 356 -24.88 -9.62 -32.04
N ILE A 357 -24.13 -10.57 -31.46
CA ILE A 357 -23.23 -10.27 -30.34
C ILE A 357 -21.86 -9.90 -30.87
N LYS A 358 -21.20 -8.98 -30.18
CA LYS A 358 -19.87 -8.47 -30.52
C LYS A 358 -18.97 -8.64 -29.31
N PHE A 359 -17.78 -9.19 -29.51
CA PHE A 359 -16.86 -9.42 -28.41
C PHE A 359 -15.39 -9.32 -28.80
N ASP A 360 -14.58 -8.96 -27.82
CA ASP A 360 -13.15 -8.73 -27.95
C ASP A 360 -12.42 -8.95 -26.60
N ASN A 361 -11.09 -9.00 -26.60
CA ASN A 361 -10.19 -8.98 -25.44
C ASN A 361 -10.54 -10.03 -24.36
N ILE A 362 -10.75 -11.27 -24.77
CA ILE A 362 -11.07 -12.37 -23.86
C ILE A 362 -9.83 -12.69 -23.01
N LYS A 363 -9.97 -12.56 -21.70
CA LYS A 363 -8.92 -12.84 -20.71
C LYS A 363 -9.45 -13.75 -19.62
N ILE A 364 -8.59 -14.62 -19.12
CA ILE A 364 -8.82 -15.31 -17.84
C ILE A 364 -7.83 -14.75 -16.81
N ARG A 365 -8.36 -14.35 -15.66
CA ARG A 365 -7.61 -13.70 -14.58
C ARG A 365 -7.72 -14.49 -13.28
N TYR A 366 -6.65 -14.55 -12.50
CA TYR A 366 -6.62 -15.18 -11.17
C TYR A 366 -6.00 -14.26 -10.11
N GLN A 367 -6.55 -14.21 -8.90
CA GLN A 367 -6.16 -13.27 -7.83
C GLN A 367 -5.84 -13.89 -6.46
#